data_AF-A0A0F5HX81-F1
#
_entry.id   AF-A0A0F5HX81-F1
#
_cell.length_a   1.000
_cell.length_b   1.000
_cell.length_c   1.000
_cell.angle_alpha   90.00
_cell.angle_beta   90.00
_cell.angle_gamma   90.00
#
_symmetry.space_group_name_H-M   'P 1'
#
loop_
_entity.id
_entity.type
_entity.pdbx_description
1 polymer ?
#
loop_
_entity_poly.entity_id
_entity_poly.type
_entity_poly.pdbx_seq_one_letter_code
_entity_poly.pdbx_strand_id
1 'polypeptide(L)'
;MNLKSLFERKSGPYYINHKEQRAASILADYLLEWLPSPGSRPIVLVFVGTDRSTGDSLGPLTGTLLEEKPLFQFHHYGTLEQPVHALNLSQTMNEVKTAHEKPFIIGVDACLGSLKSVGNIQVGKGPVKPGSGVKKDLPPVGNIHIAGIVNVSGFMEFHVLQNTRLHTVMSMAQVIADGIAEAALRYSAAALLKERQSRAALDASLPARQTVMYKEPLFKEDVES
;
A
#
# COMPACT_ATOMS: atom_id res chain seq x y z
N MET A 1 23.84 15.75 18.73
CA MET A 1 23.45 15.49 17.32
C MET A 1 22.06 16.05 17.10
N ASN A 2 21.88 16.84 16.04
CA ASN A 2 20.67 17.63 15.82
C ASN A 2 19.55 16.75 15.22
N LEU A 3 18.50 16.46 16.01
CA LEU A 3 17.36 15.63 15.59
C LEU A 3 16.54 16.23 14.42
N LYS A 4 16.77 17.50 14.06
CA LYS A 4 16.03 18.17 12.98
C LYS A 4 16.48 17.77 11.58
N SER A 5 17.67 17.19 11.39
CA SER A 5 18.16 16.81 10.05
C SER A 5 17.62 15.46 9.54
N LEU A 6 16.82 14.75 10.34
CA LEU A 6 16.15 13.50 9.93
C LEU A 6 14.78 13.76 9.27
N PHE A 7 14.26 14.99 9.36
CA PHE A 7 12.93 15.38 8.88
C PHE A 7 12.98 16.52 7.85
N GLU A 8 14.07 16.64 7.09
CA GLU A 8 13.97 17.33 5.81
C GLU A 8 13.14 16.43 4.88
N ARG A 9 11.87 16.81 4.70
CA ARG A 9 10.98 16.22 3.69
C ARG A 9 11.66 16.35 2.33
N LYS A 10 12.41 15.33 1.91
CA LYS A 10 12.93 15.24 0.55
C LYS A 10 11.72 15.20 -0.37
N SER A 11 11.62 16.21 -1.23
CA SER A 11 10.53 16.35 -2.20
C SER A 11 10.66 15.42 -3.40
N GLY A 12 11.79 14.72 -3.53
CA GLY A 12 12.08 13.80 -4.63
C GLY A 12 11.62 12.37 -4.35
N PRO A 13 11.55 11.52 -5.38
CA PRO A 13 11.32 10.10 -5.20
C PRO A 13 12.46 9.46 -4.42
N TYR A 14 12.14 8.49 -3.57
CA TYR A 14 13.09 7.65 -2.89
C TYR A 14 13.48 6.46 -3.76
N TYR A 15 14.74 6.03 -3.67
CA TYR A 15 15.27 4.88 -4.40
C TYR A 15 15.82 3.86 -3.40
N ILE A 16 15.37 2.62 -3.52
CA ILE A 16 15.74 1.52 -2.64
C ILE A 16 16.30 0.40 -3.51
N ASN A 17 17.52 -0.07 -3.26
CA ASN A 17 18.02 -1.22 -4.00
C ASN A 17 17.38 -2.50 -3.45
N HIS A 18 16.81 -3.36 -4.30
CA HIS A 18 16.15 -4.60 -3.84
C HIS A 18 17.09 -5.57 -3.11
N LYS A 19 18.41 -5.41 -3.24
CA LYS A 19 19.42 -6.23 -2.53
C LYS A 19 19.79 -5.68 -1.15
N GLU A 20 19.28 -4.51 -0.77
CA GLU A 20 19.53 -3.96 0.54
C GLU A 20 18.83 -4.81 1.62
N GLN A 21 19.56 -5.15 2.69
CA GLN A 21 19.08 -6.07 3.72
C GLN A 21 17.73 -5.66 4.35
N ARG A 22 17.43 -4.35 4.38
CA ARG A 22 16.19 -3.79 4.95
C ARG A 22 15.31 -3.14 3.88
N ALA A 23 15.45 -3.52 2.62
CA ALA A 23 14.72 -2.88 1.51
C ALA A 23 13.19 -2.84 1.73
N ALA A 24 12.62 -3.95 2.21
CA ALA A 24 11.19 -4.05 2.51
C ALA A 24 10.77 -3.09 3.64
N SER A 25 11.50 -3.05 4.75
CA SER A 25 11.18 -2.15 5.87
C SER A 25 11.40 -0.67 5.53
N ILE A 26 12.41 -0.35 4.72
CA ILE A 26 12.63 1.00 4.20
C ILE A 26 11.45 1.42 3.31
N LEU A 27 10.98 0.52 2.43
CA LEU A 27 9.80 0.76 1.63
C LEU A 27 8.57 1.01 2.52
N ALA A 28 8.37 0.20 3.55
CA ALA A 28 7.26 0.34 4.49
C ALA A 28 7.27 1.70 5.19
N ASP A 29 8.43 2.17 5.63
CA ASP A 29 8.59 3.48 6.27
C ASP A 29 8.17 4.63 5.34
N TYR A 30 8.60 4.60 4.08
CA TYR A 30 8.21 5.62 3.11
C TYR A 30 6.71 5.58 2.76
N LEU A 31 6.12 4.38 2.65
CA LEU A 31 4.68 4.25 2.44
C LEU A 31 3.90 4.87 3.61
N LEU A 32 4.28 4.54 4.85
CA LEU A 32 3.64 5.06 6.05
C LEU A 32 3.77 6.59 6.20
N GLU A 33 4.84 7.20 5.70
CA GLU A 33 5.00 8.65 5.70
C GLU A 33 3.91 9.35 4.85
N TRP A 34 3.46 8.70 3.78
CA TRP A 34 2.55 9.30 2.79
C TRP A 34 1.13 8.75 2.80
N LEU A 35 0.91 7.62 3.48
CA LEU A 35 -0.43 7.09 3.72
C LEU A 35 -1.26 8.09 4.52
N PRO A 36 -2.57 8.21 4.22
CA PRO A 36 -3.47 9.06 4.99
C PRO A 36 -3.66 8.51 6.41
N SER A 37 -4.35 9.22 7.30
CA SER A 37 -4.61 8.66 8.63
C SER A 37 -5.46 7.38 8.55
N PRO A 38 -5.17 6.35 9.36
CA PRO A 38 -6.00 5.14 9.42
C PRO A 38 -7.49 5.46 9.61
N GLY A 39 -8.34 4.77 8.86
CA GLY A 39 -9.80 4.97 8.83
C GLY A 39 -10.31 6.19 8.05
N SER A 40 -9.43 7.09 7.57
CA SER A 40 -9.89 8.32 6.89
C SER A 40 -10.40 8.09 5.46
N ARG A 41 -9.87 7.08 4.76
CA ARG A 41 -10.29 6.65 3.42
C ARG A 41 -9.71 5.27 3.09
N PRO A 42 -10.32 4.49 2.18
CA PRO A 42 -9.79 3.20 1.74
C PRO A 42 -8.41 3.34 1.10
N ILE A 43 -7.53 2.36 1.35
CA ILE A 43 -6.23 2.25 0.67
C ILE A 43 -6.37 1.21 -0.44
N VAL A 44 -6.05 1.59 -1.67
CA VAL A 44 -6.17 0.72 -2.85
C VAL A 44 -4.84 0.62 -3.58
N LEU A 45 -4.33 -0.60 -3.73
CA LEU A 45 -3.16 -0.93 -4.52
C LEU A 45 -3.61 -1.29 -5.95
N VAL A 46 -2.95 -0.75 -6.97
CA VAL A 46 -3.18 -1.12 -8.36
C VAL A 46 -1.86 -1.56 -8.98
N PHE A 47 -1.74 -2.86 -9.21
CA PHE A 47 -0.57 -3.51 -9.75
C PHE A 47 -0.67 -3.59 -11.27
N VAL A 48 0.00 -2.65 -11.94
CA VAL A 48 -0.01 -2.53 -13.40
C VAL A 48 1.06 -3.41 -14.01
N GLY A 49 0.69 -4.11 -15.09
CA GLY A 49 1.59 -4.98 -15.84
C GLY A 49 0.85 -6.13 -16.54
N THR A 50 1.62 -7.03 -17.15
CA THR A 50 1.10 -8.27 -17.76
C THR A 50 2.02 -9.44 -17.47
N ASP A 51 1.43 -10.61 -17.33
CA ASP A 51 2.07 -11.93 -17.29
C ASP A 51 2.73 -12.35 -18.62
N ARG A 52 2.45 -11.66 -19.73
CA ARG A 52 2.97 -11.98 -21.08
C ARG A 52 4.32 -11.35 -21.43
N SER A 53 4.89 -10.56 -20.52
CA SER A 53 6.19 -9.90 -20.69
C SER A 53 6.95 -9.96 -19.38
N THR A 54 8.13 -10.57 -19.38
CA THR A 54 8.89 -10.84 -18.15
C THR A 54 9.24 -9.58 -17.36
N GLY A 55 9.58 -8.48 -18.04
CA GLY A 55 9.88 -7.20 -17.40
C GLY A 55 8.63 -6.44 -16.96
N ASP A 56 7.49 -6.67 -17.61
CA ASP A 56 6.21 -6.01 -17.31
C ASP A 56 5.38 -6.81 -16.30
N SER A 57 5.87 -7.97 -15.84
CA SER A 57 5.13 -8.82 -14.90
C SER A 57 5.32 -8.42 -13.43
N LEU A 58 6.14 -7.39 -13.14
CA LEU A 58 6.41 -6.94 -11.77
C LEU A 58 5.12 -6.67 -10.99
N GLY A 59 4.19 -5.91 -11.57
CA GLY A 59 2.90 -5.61 -10.97
C GLY A 59 2.13 -6.89 -10.61
N PRO A 60 1.66 -7.68 -11.58
CA PRO A 60 0.83 -8.84 -11.31
C PRO A 60 1.53 -9.89 -10.42
N LEU A 61 2.86 -10.04 -10.51
CA LEU A 61 3.63 -10.86 -9.57
C LEU A 61 3.57 -10.34 -8.14
N THR A 62 3.74 -9.03 -7.96
CA THR A 62 3.64 -8.39 -6.63
C THR A 62 2.24 -8.57 -6.05
N GLY A 63 1.20 -8.39 -6.87
CA GLY A 63 -0.18 -8.59 -6.46
C GLY A 63 -0.46 -10.03 -6.01
N THR A 64 -0.01 -11.03 -6.77
CA THR A 64 -0.16 -12.44 -6.39
C THR A 64 0.61 -12.78 -5.11
N LEU A 65 1.86 -12.31 -4.94
CA LEU A 65 2.63 -12.53 -3.71
C LEU A 65 1.98 -11.88 -2.47
N LEU A 66 1.15 -10.87 -2.68
CA LEU A 66 0.42 -10.18 -1.62
C LEU A 66 -0.86 -10.91 -1.20
N GLU A 67 -1.46 -11.73 -2.05
CA GLU A 67 -2.62 -12.56 -1.70
C GLU A 67 -2.29 -13.58 -0.58
N GLU A 68 -1.03 -13.99 -0.50
CA GLU A 68 -0.52 -14.88 0.55
C GLU A 68 -0.21 -14.16 1.88
N LYS A 69 -0.44 -12.84 1.96
CA LYS A 69 -0.03 -12.00 3.09
C LYS A 69 -1.23 -11.31 3.78
N PRO A 70 -1.11 -11.00 5.08
CA PRO A 70 -2.16 -10.27 5.78
C PRO A 70 -2.23 -8.81 5.31
N LEU A 71 -3.21 -8.49 4.47
CA LEU A 71 -3.48 -7.15 3.93
C LEU A 71 -4.65 -6.45 4.62
N PHE A 72 -4.70 -6.49 5.96
CA PHE A 72 -5.79 -5.86 6.72
C PHE A 72 -6.01 -4.40 6.25
N GLN A 73 -7.24 -4.10 5.83
CA GLN A 73 -7.71 -2.77 5.36
C GLN A 73 -7.19 -2.29 3.99
N PHE A 74 -6.36 -3.07 3.30
CA PHE A 74 -5.83 -2.70 1.99
C PHE A 74 -6.56 -3.51 0.92
N HIS A 75 -7.09 -2.83 -0.09
CA HIS A 75 -7.64 -3.46 -1.28
C HIS A 75 -6.58 -3.52 -2.37
N HIS A 76 -6.64 -4.51 -3.25
CA HIS A 76 -5.74 -4.58 -4.38
C HIS A 76 -6.42 -5.04 -5.66
N TYR A 77 -5.84 -4.62 -6.78
CA TYR A 77 -6.22 -4.99 -8.14
C TYR A 77 -4.95 -5.27 -8.93
N GLY A 78 -4.97 -6.28 -9.80
CA GLY A 78 -3.80 -6.70 -10.56
C GLY A 78 -3.08 -7.84 -9.86
N THR A 79 -3.29 -9.05 -10.38
CA THR A 79 -2.61 -10.28 -9.97
C THR A 79 -2.23 -11.03 -11.25
N LEU A 80 -1.52 -12.15 -11.13
CA LEU A 80 -1.32 -13.05 -12.28
C LEU A 80 -2.65 -13.59 -12.82
N GLU A 81 -3.61 -13.89 -11.94
CA GLU A 81 -4.93 -14.40 -12.36
C GLU A 81 -5.79 -13.31 -13.00
N GLN A 82 -5.73 -12.09 -12.46
CA GLN A 82 -6.51 -10.93 -12.93
C GLN A 82 -5.57 -9.74 -13.20
N PRO A 83 -4.80 -9.75 -14.30
CA PRO A 83 -3.82 -8.71 -14.59
C PRO A 83 -4.49 -7.38 -14.93
N VAL A 84 -3.87 -6.28 -14.49
CA VAL A 84 -4.25 -4.92 -14.88
C VAL A 84 -3.22 -4.39 -15.86
N HIS A 85 -3.57 -4.39 -17.13
CA HIS A 85 -2.69 -4.00 -18.23
C HIS A 85 -3.30 -2.86 -19.04
N ALA A 86 -2.56 -2.34 -20.02
CA ALA A 86 -2.96 -1.21 -20.85
C ALA A 86 -4.39 -1.30 -21.47
N LEU A 87 -4.90 -2.51 -21.76
CA LEU A 87 -6.20 -2.68 -22.42
C LEU A 87 -7.40 -2.58 -21.47
N ASN A 88 -7.23 -2.90 -20.19
CA ASN A 88 -8.32 -2.88 -19.19
C ASN A 88 -8.11 -1.82 -18.10
N LEU A 89 -6.97 -1.13 -18.07
CA LEU A 89 -6.64 -0.17 -17.02
C LEU A 89 -7.73 0.88 -16.80
N SER A 90 -8.26 1.48 -17.87
CA SER A 90 -9.33 2.49 -17.75
C SER A 90 -10.59 1.92 -17.10
N GLN A 91 -10.95 0.68 -17.43
CA GLN A 91 -12.08 -0.01 -16.82
C GLN A 91 -11.81 -0.29 -15.34
N THR A 92 -10.66 -0.88 -15.01
CA THR A 92 -10.26 -1.15 -13.62
C THR A 92 -10.26 0.11 -12.77
N MET A 93 -9.78 1.24 -13.31
CA MET A 93 -9.79 2.51 -12.58
C MET A 93 -11.21 3.04 -12.32
N ASN A 94 -12.16 2.77 -13.21
CA ASN A 94 -13.56 3.10 -12.97
C ASN A 94 -14.16 2.19 -11.91
N GLU A 95 -13.87 0.88 -11.95
CA GLU A 95 -14.27 -0.08 -10.92
C GLU A 95 -13.73 0.32 -9.54
N VAL A 96 -12.46 0.67 -9.44
CA VAL A 96 -11.83 1.18 -8.19
C VAL A 96 -12.57 2.39 -7.64
N LYS A 97 -12.85 3.39 -8.49
CA LYS A 97 -13.55 4.61 -8.07
C LYS A 97 -15.02 4.38 -7.70
N THR A 98 -15.62 3.32 -8.21
CA THR A 98 -17.02 2.96 -7.95
C THR A 98 -17.12 2.12 -6.67
N ALA A 99 -16.20 1.18 -6.47
CA ALA A 99 -16.18 0.28 -5.33
C ALA A 99 -15.70 0.95 -4.04
N HIS A 100 -14.84 1.97 -4.15
CA HIS A 100 -14.21 2.63 -3.00
C HIS A 100 -14.53 4.13 -3.01
N GLU A 101 -15.08 4.65 -1.92
CA GLU A 101 -15.33 6.09 -1.82
C GLU A 101 -14.01 6.84 -1.60
N LYS A 102 -13.65 7.73 -2.54
CA LYS A 102 -12.44 8.57 -2.49
C LYS A 102 -11.22 7.73 -2.06
N PRO A 103 -10.80 6.70 -2.80
CA PRO A 103 -9.70 5.85 -2.38
C PRO A 103 -8.37 6.59 -2.42
N PHE A 104 -7.44 6.27 -1.51
CA PHE A 104 -6.04 6.64 -1.66
C PHE A 104 -5.35 5.52 -2.45
N ILE A 105 -4.99 5.81 -3.69
CA ILE A 105 -4.51 4.82 -4.64
C ILE A 105 -2.98 4.80 -4.64
N ILE A 106 -2.39 3.60 -4.64
CA ILE A 106 -0.96 3.38 -4.81
C ILE A 106 -0.78 2.59 -6.10
N GLY A 107 -0.20 3.23 -7.13
CA GLY A 107 0.12 2.56 -8.39
C GLY A 107 1.44 1.81 -8.28
N VAL A 108 1.50 0.57 -8.76
CA VAL A 108 2.73 -0.23 -8.81
C VAL A 108 2.99 -0.65 -10.24
N ASP A 109 4.17 -0.36 -10.76
CA ASP A 109 4.51 -0.60 -12.18
C ASP A 109 6.00 -0.98 -12.34
N ALA A 110 6.34 -1.54 -13.48
CA ALA A 110 7.73 -1.69 -13.91
C ALA A 110 8.13 -0.55 -14.86
N CYS A 111 9.40 -0.17 -14.83
CA CYS A 111 9.94 0.78 -15.80
C CYS A 111 11.37 0.41 -16.20
N LEU A 112 11.84 1.03 -17.26
CA LEU A 112 13.22 0.96 -17.70
C LEU A 112 13.98 2.20 -17.23
N GLY A 113 15.27 2.07 -16.99
CA GLY A 113 16.09 3.18 -16.50
C GLY A 113 17.56 3.06 -16.88
N SER A 114 18.42 3.83 -16.24
CA SER A 114 19.86 3.71 -16.45
C SER A 114 20.42 2.38 -15.93
N LEU A 115 21.57 1.95 -16.46
CA LEU A 115 22.26 0.74 -15.97
C LEU A 115 22.51 0.77 -14.46
N LYS A 116 22.86 1.94 -13.90
CA LYS A 116 23.12 2.12 -12.46
C LYS A 116 21.88 2.01 -11.59
N SER A 117 20.70 2.22 -12.17
CA SER A 117 19.43 2.20 -11.47
C SER A 117 18.68 0.87 -11.58
N VAL A 118 19.15 -0.06 -12.42
CA VAL A 118 18.53 -1.39 -12.54
C VAL A 118 18.57 -2.10 -11.17
N GLY A 119 17.42 -2.62 -10.76
CA GLY A 119 17.23 -3.23 -9.45
C GLY A 119 16.84 -2.24 -8.35
N ASN A 120 16.70 -0.95 -8.65
CA ASN A 120 16.13 0.00 -7.70
C ASN A 120 14.61 0.01 -7.78
N ILE A 121 13.98 0.09 -6.61
CA ILE A 121 12.57 0.36 -6.40
C ILE A 121 12.44 1.85 -6.10
N GLN A 122 11.72 2.56 -6.95
CA GLN A 122 11.41 3.96 -6.80
C GLN A 122 10.08 4.11 -6.04
N VAL A 123 10.03 4.99 -5.05
CA VAL A 123 8.80 5.35 -4.35
C VAL A 123 8.61 6.86 -4.48
N GLY A 124 7.52 7.30 -5.09
CA GLY A 124 7.32 8.71 -5.42
C GLY A 124 5.90 9.21 -5.17
N LYS A 125 5.76 10.52 -4.94
CA LYS A 125 4.47 11.18 -4.91
C LYS A 125 3.93 11.39 -6.33
N GLY A 126 2.61 11.41 -6.43
CA GLY A 126 1.92 11.53 -7.71
C GLY A 126 1.74 10.18 -8.41
N PRO A 127 0.94 10.17 -9.47
CA PRO A 127 0.59 8.94 -10.17
C PRO A 127 1.78 8.39 -10.95
N VAL A 128 1.80 7.06 -11.13
CA VAL A 128 2.55 6.45 -12.22
C VAL A 128 1.83 6.74 -13.54
N LYS A 129 2.60 6.82 -14.63
CA LYS A 129 2.10 6.89 -16.00
C LYS A 129 2.44 5.57 -16.68
N PRO A 130 1.52 4.60 -16.66
CA PRO A 130 1.81 3.28 -17.21
C PRO A 130 2.10 3.33 -18.70
N GLY A 131 2.83 2.32 -19.17
CA GLY A 131 2.93 2.03 -20.59
C GLY A 131 4.12 2.66 -21.30
N SER A 132 5.28 2.78 -20.65
CA SER A 132 6.53 3.15 -21.34
C SER A 132 6.84 2.24 -22.55
N GLY A 133 6.37 0.99 -22.54
CA GLY A 133 6.47 0.05 -23.66
C GLY A 133 5.33 0.09 -24.69
N VAL A 134 4.28 0.90 -24.52
CA VAL A 134 3.10 0.92 -25.39
C VAL A 134 2.75 2.34 -25.85
N LYS A 135 2.49 2.52 -27.15
CA LYS A 135 2.12 3.82 -27.75
C LYS A 135 0.64 4.20 -27.49
N LYS A 136 0.18 4.08 -26.24
CA LYS A 136 -1.21 4.41 -25.86
C LYS A 136 -1.22 5.50 -24.80
N ASP A 137 -2.20 6.39 -24.88
CA ASP A 137 -2.47 7.35 -23.82
C ASP A 137 -3.25 6.64 -22.71
N LEU A 138 -2.53 6.29 -21.63
CA LEU A 138 -3.08 5.54 -20.51
C LEU A 138 -3.39 6.48 -19.34
N PRO A 139 -4.50 6.25 -18.60
CA PRO A 139 -4.83 7.07 -17.46
C PRO A 139 -3.73 6.98 -16.38
N PRO A 140 -3.37 8.10 -15.74
CA PRO A 140 -2.45 8.08 -14.61
C PRO A 140 -3.05 7.29 -13.43
N VAL A 141 -2.20 6.54 -12.73
CA VAL A 141 -2.62 5.64 -11.63
C VAL A 141 -1.95 6.05 -10.33
N GLY A 142 -2.74 6.32 -9.30
CA GLY A 142 -2.23 6.52 -7.94
C GLY A 142 -2.14 7.97 -7.46
N ASN A 143 -2.21 8.13 -6.15
CA ASN A 143 -1.79 9.32 -5.41
C ASN A 143 -0.28 9.29 -5.12
N ILE A 144 0.26 8.09 -4.96
CA ILE A 144 1.70 7.79 -4.92
C ILE A 144 1.96 6.58 -5.83
N HIS A 145 3.21 6.32 -6.14
CA HIS A 145 3.62 5.16 -6.93
C HIS A 145 4.83 4.43 -6.38
N ILE A 146 4.91 3.16 -6.73
CA ILE A 146 6.08 2.30 -6.61
C ILE A 146 6.46 1.87 -8.03
N ALA A 147 7.69 2.14 -8.46
CA ALA A 147 8.16 1.73 -9.78
C ALA A 147 9.44 0.90 -9.66
N GLY A 148 9.43 -0.32 -10.17
CA GLY A 148 10.63 -1.15 -10.24
C GLY A 148 11.41 -0.87 -11.52
N ILE A 149 12.67 -0.46 -11.42
CA ILE A 149 13.57 -0.32 -12.57
C ILE A 149 14.13 -1.70 -12.93
N VAL A 150 13.42 -2.42 -13.78
CA VAL A 150 13.67 -3.85 -14.03
C VAL A 150 14.80 -4.10 -15.04
N ASN A 151 15.07 -3.13 -15.92
CA ASN A 151 16.10 -3.25 -16.95
C ASN A 151 16.53 -1.87 -17.50
N VAL A 152 17.48 -1.87 -18.44
CA VAL A 152 18.06 -0.67 -19.03
C VAL A 152 17.14 -0.11 -20.13
N SER A 153 16.92 1.21 -20.15
CA SER A 153 16.20 1.91 -21.22
C SER A 153 17.07 2.11 -22.46
N GLY A 154 16.46 2.43 -23.60
CA GLY A 154 17.21 2.67 -24.85
C GLY A 154 16.46 2.19 -26.08
N PHE A 155 17.15 1.45 -26.94
CA PHE A 155 16.55 0.98 -28.19
C PHE A 155 15.71 -0.28 -27.96
N MET A 156 14.55 -0.36 -28.63
CA MET A 156 13.62 -1.50 -28.56
C MET A 156 13.12 -1.85 -27.15
N GLU A 157 12.68 -0.86 -26.38
CA GLU A 157 12.21 -1.01 -25.00
C GLU A 157 11.14 -2.11 -24.80
N PHE A 158 10.25 -2.29 -25.77
CA PHE A 158 9.28 -3.39 -25.74
C PHE A 158 9.94 -4.78 -25.74
N HIS A 159 10.95 -5.00 -26.60
CA HIS A 159 11.70 -6.26 -26.62
C HIS A 159 12.57 -6.43 -25.39
N VAL A 160 13.12 -5.34 -24.84
CA VAL A 160 13.87 -5.37 -23.59
C VAL A 160 12.99 -5.87 -22.46
N LEU A 161 11.76 -5.35 -22.32
CA LEU A 161 10.81 -5.82 -21.33
C LEU A 161 10.47 -7.29 -21.54
N GLN A 162 10.24 -7.75 -22.77
CA GLN A 162 9.94 -9.17 -23.06
C GLN A 162 11.08 -10.13 -22.65
N ASN A 163 12.34 -9.67 -22.70
CA ASN A 163 13.53 -10.47 -22.41
C ASN A 163 14.21 -10.11 -21.08
N THR A 164 13.52 -9.39 -20.21
CA THR A 164 14.08 -9.03 -18.90
C THR A 164 14.23 -10.28 -18.03
N ARG A 165 15.30 -10.34 -17.24
CA ARG A 165 15.56 -11.51 -16.39
C ARG A 165 14.48 -11.62 -15.32
N LEU A 166 13.64 -12.66 -15.40
CA LEU A 166 12.57 -12.94 -14.46
C LEU A 166 13.04 -12.95 -13.00
N HIS A 167 14.24 -13.49 -12.71
CA HIS A 167 14.81 -13.46 -11.37
C HIS A 167 14.86 -12.04 -10.78
N THR A 168 15.28 -11.04 -11.56
CA THR A 168 15.36 -9.65 -11.11
C THR A 168 13.96 -9.13 -10.76
N VAL A 169 12.99 -9.41 -11.62
CA VAL A 169 11.60 -8.99 -11.45
C VAL A 169 10.97 -9.65 -10.23
N MET A 170 11.16 -10.97 -10.06
CA MET A 170 10.70 -11.72 -8.89
C MET A 170 11.33 -11.21 -7.59
N SER A 171 12.64 -10.97 -7.56
CA SER A 171 13.32 -10.43 -6.37
C SER A 171 12.77 -9.05 -5.98
N MET A 172 12.48 -8.19 -6.96
CA MET A 172 11.87 -6.89 -6.71
C MET A 172 10.41 -7.02 -6.26
N ALA A 173 9.62 -7.89 -6.90
CA ALA A 173 8.23 -8.14 -6.53
C ALA A 173 8.12 -8.61 -5.07
N GLN A 174 9.03 -9.50 -4.64
CA GLN A 174 9.10 -9.98 -3.26
C GLN A 174 9.33 -8.84 -2.26
N VAL A 175 10.33 -8.00 -2.51
CA VAL A 175 10.64 -6.84 -1.65
C VAL A 175 9.45 -5.86 -1.59
N ILE A 176 8.79 -5.62 -2.72
CA ILE A 176 7.63 -4.72 -2.77
C ILE A 176 6.46 -5.31 -1.98
N ALA A 177 6.13 -6.59 -2.19
CA ALA A 177 5.08 -7.29 -1.48
C ALA A 177 5.33 -7.31 0.04
N ASP A 178 6.56 -7.62 0.46
CA ASP A 178 6.95 -7.63 1.88
C ASP A 178 6.85 -6.24 2.51
N GLY A 179 7.32 -5.20 1.82
CA GLY A 179 7.24 -3.82 2.33
C GLY A 179 5.81 -3.29 2.41
N ILE A 180 4.96 -3.62 1.43
CA ILE A 180 3.52 -3.28 1.48
C ILE A 180 2.85 -4.01 2.65
N ALA A 181 3.11 -5.30 2.83
CA ALA A 181 2.53 -6.07 3.93
C ALA A 181 2.97 -5.55 5.31
N GLU A 182 4.24 -5.20 5.47
CA GLU A 182 4.75 -4.58 6.70
C GLU A 182 4.06 -3.22 6.96
N ALA A 183 3.93 -2.38 5.93
CA ALA A 183 3.21 -1.11 6.03
C ALA A 183 1.74 -1.31 6.42
N ALA A 184 1.04 -2.23 5.77
CA ALA A 184 -0.37 -2.52 6.04
C ALA A 184 -0.60 -3.01 7.48
N LEU A 185 0.30 -3.87 7.99
CA LEU A 185 0.26 -4.36 9.37
C LEU A 185 0.44 -3.22 10.37
N ARG A 186 1.46 -2.38 10.20
CA ARG A 186 1.75 -1.22 11.06
C ARG A 186 0.63 -0.19 11.01
N TYR A 187 0.09 0.07 9.82
CA TYR A 187 -1.04 0.96 9.59
C TYR A 187 -2.29 0.48 10.34
N SER A 188 -2.59 -0.81 10.25
CA SER A 188 -3.72 -1.43 10.93
C SER A 188 -3.57 -1.41 12.45
N ALA A 189 -2.37 -1.71 12.96
CA ALA A 189 -2.10 -1.63 14.40
C ALA A 189 -2.31 -0.20 14.94
N ALA A 190 -1.87 0.82 14.21
CA ALA A 190 -2.09 2.22 14.57
C ALA A 190 -3.59 2.59 14.57
N ALA A 191 -4.38 2.04 13.64
CA ALA A 191 -5.83 2.22 13.61
C ALA A 191 -6.50 1.69 14.89
N LEU A 192 -6.19 0.44 15.25
CA LEU A 192 -6.75 -0.22 16.42
C LEU A 192 -6.40 0.50 17.73
N LEU A 193 -5.18 1.02 17.84
CA LEU A 193 -4.76 1.80 19.01
C LEU A 193 -5.54 3.11 19.13
N LYS A 194 -5.75 3.83 18.02
CA LYS A 194 -6.56 5.05 18.00
C LYS A 194 -8.01 4.79 18.39
N GLU A 195 -8.62 3.72 17.87
CA GLU A 195 -9.98 3.34 18.23
C GLU A 195 -10.13 3.03 19.73
N ARG A 196 -9.17 2.28 20.30
CA ARG A 196 -9.16 1.97 21.73
C ARG A 196 -9.04 3.22 22.58
N GLN A 197 -8.16 4.15 22.21
CA GLN A 197 -7.99 5.42 22.92
C GLN A 197 -9.26 6.27 22.86
N SER A 198 -9.89 6.38 21.68
CA SER A 198 -11.16 7.11 21.51
C SER A 198 -12.28 6.51 22.37
N ARG A 199 -12.43 5.18 22.39
CA ARG A 199 -13.42 4.49 23.24
C ARG A 199 -13.16 4.72 24.72
N ALA A 200 -11.92 4.59 25.17
CA ALA A 200 -11.55 4.84 26.56
C ALA A 200 -11.81 6.30 26.98
N ALA A 201 -11.59 7.27 26.09
CA ALA A 201 -11.91 8.67 26.34
C ALA A 201 -13.42 8.93 26.42
N LEU A 202 -14.21 8.29 25.56
CA LEU A 202 -15.68 8.31 25.61
C LEU A 202 -16.20 7.75 26.93
N ASP A 203 -15.71 6.58 27.34
CA ASP A 203 -16.11 5.91 28.59
C ASP A 203 -15.73 6.75 29.82
N ALA A 204 -14.56 7.39 29.82
CA ALA A 204 -14.12 8.29 30.89
C ALA A 204 -14.91 9.62 30.93
N SER A 205 -15.55 10.02 29.83
CA SER A 205 -16.35 11.26 29.73
C SER A 205 -17.82 11.08 30.11
N LEU A 206 -18.30 9.84 30.29
CA LEU A 206 -19.66 9.57 30.76
C LEU A 206 -19.80 10.01 32.23
N PRO A 207 -20.75 10.90 32.56
CA PRO A 207 -20.95 11.33 33.94
C PRO A 207 -21.44 10.15 34.80
N ALA A 208 -20.91 10.03 36.02
CA ALA A 208 -21.22 9.00 37.02
C ALA A 208 -22.65 9.12 37.61
N ARG A 209 -23.69 9.12 36.76
CA ARG A 209 -25.09 9.34 37.16
C ARG A 209 -26.00 8.11 37.06
N GLN A 210 -25.44 6.90 37.07
CA GLN A 210 -26.25 5.67 37.07
C GLN A 210 -25.86 4.63 38.13
N THR A 211 -25.15 5.03 39.18
CA THR A 211 -24.80 4.10 40.29
C THR A 211 -25.70 4.25 41.53
N VAL A 212 -26.72 5.13 41.51
CA VAL A 212 -27.64 5.33 42.64
C VAL A 212 -29.09 5.13 42.21
N MET A 213 -29.46 3.91 41.79
CA MET A 213 -30.88 3.49 41.68
C MET A 213 -31.14 2.04 42.14
N TYR A 214 -30.14 1.35 42.72
CA TYR A 214 -30.32 0.00 43.29
C TYR A 214 -29.67 -0.14 44.67
N LYS A 215 -29.98 0.80 45.56
CA LYS A 215 -29.75 0.63 47.01
C LYS A 215 -30.96 1.15 47.77
N GLU A 216 -32.08 0.46 47.66
CA GLU A 216 -33.05 0.44 48.77
C GLU A 216 -32.77 -0.80 49.61
N PRO A 217 -32.51 -0.67 50.92
CA PRO A 217 -32.52 -1.80 51.82
C PRO A 217 -33.98 -2.20 52.06
N LEU A 218 -34.34 -3.41 51.67
CA LEU A 218 -35.62 -4.01 52.05
C LEU A 218 -35.67 -4.09 53.58
N PHE A 219 -36.62 -3.35 54.17
CA PHE A 219 -36.91 -3.35 55.61
C PHE A 219 -37.17 -4.77 56.12
N LYS A 220 -36.59 -5.07 57.29
CA LYS A 220 -37.02 -6.16 58.18
C LYS A 220 -38.24 -5.70 58.99
N GLU A 221 -39.17 -6.62 59.21
CA GLU A 221 -40.01 -6.82 60.42
C GLU A 221 -40.87 -8.07 60.11
N ASP A 222 -40.52 -9.27 60.60
CA ASP A 222 -40.90 -9.87 61.90
C ASP A 222 -42.43 -10.10 62.02
N VAL A 223 -42.85 -11.36 62.23
CA VAL A 223 -43.63 -11.83 63.39
C VAL A 223 -44.04 -13.31 63.20
N GLU A 224 -43.68 -14.10 64.21
CA GLU A 224 -44.10 -15.48 64.52
C GLU A 224 -45.61 -15.62 64.72
N SER A 225 -46.19 -16.75 64.28
CA SER A 225 -47.31 -17.55 64.88
C SER A 225 -48.09 -18.28 63.79
#